data_AF-K0B543-F1
#
_entry.id   AF-K0B543-F1
#
_cell.length_a   1.000
_cell.length_b   1.000
_cell.length_c   1.000
_cell.angle_alpha   90.00
_cell.angle_beta   90.00
_cell.angle_gamma   90.00
#
_symmetry.space_group_name_H-M   'P 1'
#
loop_
_entity.id
_entity.type
_entity.pdbx_description
1 polymer ?
#
loop_
_entity_poly.entity_id
_entity_poly.type
_entity_poly.pdbx_seq_one_letter_code
_entity_poly.pdbx_strand_id
1 'polypeptide(L)'
;MVSQYVMIGIAVGVFFAGIGIGYAMMQTSTPQNNFMQMTPQQMQQMMNDPNMMNQWHQTMMNNPDAMNQWMSTMMNDPQAMTQMHNMMMNNQQHMNMMMQPMMNTMMNDPQYQQRMLDMMMDSHMMGSGMMGNMMGTSITEQSQVLDIINNIEKILDDVSINYRNGEKDTAFSLATNAYLENYEYVESAIAQKDRPLMEKIELMLRVDLRNMIKNGDASDMIDAKIDSIKMELTKAKSLF
;
A
#
# COMPACT_ATOMS: atom_id res chain seq x y z
N MET A 1 -7.99 61.24 -77.25
CA MET A 1 -6.64 60.70 -77.52
C MET A 1 -6.02 60.24 -76.21
N VAL A 2 -5.16 59.23 -76.29
CA VAL A 2 -4.83 58.18 -75.31
C VAL A 2 -3.85 58.64 -74.24
N SER A 3 -3.94 58.09 -73.01
CA SER A 3 -2.79 57.69 -72.15
C SER A 3 -3.34 56.95 -70.92
N GLN A 4 -3.24 55.62 -70.80
CA GLN A 4 -2.13 54.76 -70.36
C GLN A 4 -1.67 54.89 -68.88
N TYR A 5 -1.59 53.70 -68.28
CA TYR A 5 -1.28 53.27 -66.91
C TYR A 5 -0.13 54.00 -66.17
N VAL A 6 -0.15 53.98 -64.83
CA VAL A 6 0.99 53.53 -63.97
C VAL A 6 0.52 53.19 -62.54
N MET A 7 1.17 52.17 -61.98
CA MET A 7 1.06 51.51 -60.69
C MET A 7 1.38 52.35 -59.43
N ILE A 8 0.70 51.95 -58.34
CA ILE A 8 1.15 51.68 -56.96
C ILE A 8 1.98 52.77 -56.24
N GLY A 9 1.38 53.28 -55.16
CA GLY A 9 2.07 53.84 -54.00
C GLY A 9 1.22 53.64 -52.75
N ILE A 10 1.58 52.67 -51.91
CA ILE A 10 1.00 52.47 -50.58
C ILE A 10 1.48 53.61 -49.68
N ALA A 11 0.54 54.32 -49.05
CA ALA A 11 0.82 55.19 -47.91
C ALA A 11 -0.32 55.09 -46.89
N VAL A 12 0.07 54.64 -45.70
CA VAL A 12 -0.73 54.42 -44.49
C VAL A 12 -1.32 55.74 -43.99
N GLY A 13 -2.61 55.74 -43.61
CA GLY A 13 -3.28 56.87 -42.98
C GLY A 13 -4.51 56.42 -42.19
N VAL A 14 -4.38 56.44 -40.87
CA VAL A 14 -5.38 56.10 -39.84
C VAL A 14 -6.60 57.03 -39.89
N PHE A 15 -7.82 56.49 -39.72
CA PHE A 15 -8.95 57.31 -39.28
C PHE A 15 -9.80 56.57 -38.23
N PHE A 16 -9.83 57.15 -37.04
CA PHE A 16 -10.75 56.82 -35.96
C PHE A 16 -12.12 57.42 -36.27
N ALA A 17 -13.18 56.61 -36.25
CA ALA A 17 -14.55 57.11 -36.16
C ALA A 17 -15.45 56.02 -35.56
N GLY A 18 -16.06 56.30 -34.41
CA GLY A 18 -17.17 55.50 -33.90
C GLY A 18 -17.14 55.25 -32.40
N ILE A 19 -17.52 56.27 -31.65
CA ILE A 19 -17.81 56.22 -30.21
C ILE A 19 -18.88 55.15 -29.94
N GLY A 20 -18.57 54.23 -29.02
CA GLY A 20 -19.53 53.31 -28.41
C GLY A 20 -19.29 53.28 -26.91
N ILE A 21 -20.00 54.15 -26.19
CA ILE A 21 -20.02 54.23 -24.74
C ILE A 21 -20.50 52.88 -24.18
N GLY A 22 -19.64 52.21 -23.43
CA GLY A 22 -20.00 51.08 -22.58
C GLY A 22 -19.32 51.27 -21.23
N TYR A 23 -20.10 51.68 -20.22
CA TYR A 23 -19.71 51.61 -18.83
C TYR A 23 -19.42 50.14 -18.48
N ALA A 24 -18.16 49.73 -18.56
CA ALA A 24 -17.70 48.57 -17.81
C ALA A 24 -17.45 49.06 -16.39
N MET A 25 -18.38 48.75 -15.50
CA MET A 25 -18.12 48.68 -14.07
C MET A 25 -16.76 48.01 -13.89
N MET A 26 -15.84 48.68 -13.18
CA MET A 26 -14.78 47.98 -12.47
C MET A 26 -15.49 47.00 -11.54
N GLN A 27 -15.72 45.78 -12.00
CA GLN A 27 -15.72 44.66 -11.10
C GLN A 27 -14.33 44.66 -10.52
N THR A 28 -14.25 45.08 -9.27
CA THR A 28 -13.23 44.62 -8.34
C THR A 28 -13.27 43.10 -8.41
N SER A 29 -12.51 42.53 -9.34
CA SER A 29 -12.13 41.13 -9.29
C SER A 29 -11.32 41.02 -8.02
N THR A 30 -12.00 40.70 -6.92
CA THR A 30 -11.36 39.95 -5.84
C THR A 30 -10.61 38.84 -6.55
N PRO A 31 -9.26 38.75 -6.43
CA PRO A 31 -8.52 37.67 -7.04
C PRO A 31 -9.06 36.40 -6.41
N GLN A 32 -9.96 35.75 -7.13
CA GLN A 32 -10.45 34.44 -6.80
C GLN A 32 -9.26 33.55 -7.14
N ASN A 33 -8.35 33.42 -6.17
CA ASN A 33 -7.17 32.59 -6.28
C ASN A 33 -7.69 31.21 -6.67
N ASN A 34 -7.48 30.85 -7.93
CA ASN A 34 -7.98 29.61 -8.49
C ASN A 34 -7.01 28.52 -8.05
N PHE A 35 -7.09 28.15 -6.78
CA PHE A 35 -6.31 27.06 -6.18
C PHE A 35 -6.55 25.72 -6.90
N MET A 36 -7.57 25.66 -7.75
CA MET A 36 -8.04 24.53 -8.56
C MET A 36 -7.11 24.14 -9.72
N GLN A 37 -6.10 24.95 -10.07
CA GLN A 37 -5.20 24.70 -11.21
C GLN A 37 -3.71 24.79 -10.86
N MET A 38 -3.35 24.69 -9.58
CA MET A 38 -1.94 24.82 -9.18
C MET A 38 -1.14 23.59 -9.54
N THR A 39 0.03 23.79 -10.14
CA THR A 39 0.99 22.71 -10.37
C THR A 39 1.59 22.21 -9.05
N PRO A 40 2.14 20.98 -9.00
CA PRO A 40 2.81 20.46 -7.81
C PRO A 40 3.91 21.40 -7.27
N GLN A 41 4.63 22.11 -8.16
CA GLN A 41 5.64 23.09 -7.74
C GLN A 41 5.03 24.33 -7.08
N GLN A 42 3.88 24.82 -7.57
CA GLN A 42 3.19 25.96 -6.97
C GLN A 42 2.61 25.61 -5.59
N MET A 43 2.12 24.38 -5.43
CA MET A 43 1.64 23.88 -4.14
C MET A 43 2.77 23.80 -3.11
N GLN A 44 3.96 23.37 -3.54
CA GLN A 44 5.13 23.32 -2.67
C GLN A 44 5.60 24.71 -2.24
N GLN A 45 5.50 25.70 -3.12
CA GLN A 45 5.81 27.09 -2.80
C GLN A 45 4.78 27.68 -1.81
N MET A 46 3.50 27.34 -1.98
CA MET A 46 2.44 27.73 -1.06
C MET A 46 2.61 27.12 0.33
N MET A 47 3.04 25.86 0.44
CA MET A 47 3.35 25.23 1.73
C MET A 47 4.49 25.92 2.50
N ASN A 48 5.42 26.55 1.77
CA ASN A 48 6.51 27.31 2.36
C ASN A 48 6.09 28.74 2.77
N ASP A 49 4.88 29.20 2.40
CA ASP A 49 4.35 30.52 2.76
C ASP A 49 3.17 30.41 3.77
N PRO A 50 3.39 30.75 5.05
CA PRO A 50 2.37 30.65 6.10
C PRO A 50 1.10 31.47 5.84
N ASN A 51 1.20 32.61 5.17
CA ASN A 51 0.06 33.49 4.93
C ASN A 51 -0.84 32.94 3.84
N MET A 52 -0.24 32.37 2.78
CA MET A 52 -1.01 31.72 1.72
C MET A 52 -1.67 30.43 2.21
N MET A 53 -0.98 29.67 3.05
CA MET A 53 -1.54 28.45 3.66
C MET A 53 -2.78 28.72 4.50
N ASN A 54 -2.78 29.80 5.29
CA ASN A 54 -3.95 30.19 6.10
C ASN A 54 -5.17 30.56 5.23
N GLN A 55 -4.94 31.26 4.11
CA GLN A 55 -6.02 31.59 3.17
C GLN A 55 -6.56 30.36 2.45
N TRP A 56 -5.67 29.47 2.04
CA TRP A 56 -6.06 28.19 1.44
C TRP A 56 -6.90 27.36 2.41
N HIS A 57 -6.43 27.22 3.67
CA HIS A 57 -7.14 26.48 4.70
C HIS A 57 -8.54 27.04 4.97
N GLN A 58 -8.68 28.36 5.10
CA GLN A 58 -9.99 29.00 5.28
C GLN A 58 -10.91 28.77 4.09
N THR A 59 -10.38 28.83 2.86
CA THR A 59 -11.18 28.61 1.64
C THR A 59 -11.69 27.17 1.59
N MET A 60 -10.84 26.20 1.89
CA MET A 60 -11.20 24.79 1.89
C MET A 60 -12.20 24.45 3.00
N MET A 61 -12.02 25.03 4.18
CA MET A 61 -12.91 24.81 5.32
C MET A 61 -14.30 25.41 5.10
N ASN A 62 -14.37 26.55 4.42
CA ASN A 62 -15.63 27.23 4.11
C ASN A 62 -16.29 26.74 2.81
N ASN A 63 -15.58 25.96 1.98
CA ASN A 63 -16.09 25.47 0.70
C ASN A 63 -15.96 23.93 0.58
N PRO A 64 -16.99 23.18 1.02
CA PRO A 64 -17.00 21.72 0.99
C PRO A 64 -16.84 21.13 -0.42
N ASP A 65 -17.34 21.82 -1.45
CA ASP A 65 -17.24 21.36 -2.83
C ASP A 65 -15.82 21.48 -3.36
N ALA A 66 -15.11 22.55 -2.98
CA ALA A 66 -13.69 22.70 -3.29
C ALA A 66 -12.86 21.60 -2.60
N MET A 67 -13.23 21.23 -1.37
CA MET A 67 -12.61 20.12 -0.66
C MET A 67 -12.85 18.78 -1.35
N ASN A 68 -14.09 18.49 -1.76
CA ASN A 68 -14.46 17.26 -2.46
C ASN A 68 -13.73 17.14 -3.81
N GLN A 69 -13.61 18.23 -4.56
CA GLN A 69 -12.87 18.23 -5.83
C GLN A 69 -11.37 18.06 -5.62
N TRP A 70 -10.78 18.78 -4.66
CA TRP A 70 -9.36 18.59 -4.33
C TRP A 70 -9.07 17.15 -3.89
N MET A 71 -9.95 16.58 -3.08
CA MET A 71 -9.86 15.18 -2.67
C MET A 71 -9.99 14.23 -3.87
N SER A 72 -10.89 14.52 -4.82
CA SER A 72 -11.01 13.75 -6.05
C SER A 72 -9.76 13.82 -6.92
N THR A 73 -9.12 14.99 -7.04
CA THR A 73 -7.88 15.16 -7.81
C THR A 73 -6.74 14.38 -7.17
N MET A 74 -6.61 14.43 -5.84
CA MET A 74 -5.59 13.67 -5.11
C MET A 74 -5.83 12.16 -5.16
N MET A 75 -7.10 11.73 -5.14
CA MET A 75 -7.47 10.32 -5.26
C MET A 75 -7.23 9.77 -6.66
N ASN A 76 -7.34 10.63 -7.68
CA ASN A 76 -7.08 10.26 -9.08
C ASN A 76 -5.61 10.43 -9.49
N ASP A 77 -4.76 11.07 -8.68
CA ASP A 77 -3.32 11.21 -8.92
C ASP A 77 -2.48 10.49 -7.84
N PRO A 78 -2.18 9.20 -8.06
CA PRO A 78 -1.39 8.39 -7.12
C PRO A 78 0.02 8.93 -6.89
N GLN A 79 0.59 9.68 -7.86
CA GLN A 79 1.93 10.25 -7.72
C GLN A 79 1.91 11.46 -6.79
N ALA A 80 0.89 12.32 -6.88
CA ALA A 80 0.70 13.43 -5.95
C ALA A 80 0.50 12.93 -4.51
N MET A 81 -0.27 11.85 -4.33
CA MET A 81 -0.46 11.20 -3.03
C MET A 81 0.86 10.64 -2.48
N THR A 82 1.64 9.96 -3.31
CA THR A 82 2.94 9.38 -2.93
C THR A 82 3.95 10.47 -2.55
N GLN A 83 3.97 11.58 -3.29
CA GLN A 83 4.86 12.71 -3.01
C GLN A 83 4.49 13.41 -1.70
N MET A 84 3.19 13.64 -1.46
CA MET A 84 2.72 14.21 -0.19
C MET A 84 2.97 13.26 0.99
N HIS A 85 2.77 11.95 0.80
CA HIS A 85 3.10 10.93 1.80
C HIS A 85 4.59 10.95 2.15
N ASN A 86 5.46 10.99 1.13
CA ASN A 86 6.92 11.08 1.33
C ASN A 86 7.32 12.38 2.03
N MET A 87 6.66 13.49 1.74
CA MET A 87 6.91 14.78 2.37
C MET A 87 6.47 14.79 3.85
N MET A 88 5.33 14.16 4.16
CA MET A 88 4.85 14.00 5.54
C MET A 88 5.69 13.01 6.35
N MET A 89 6.19 11.94 5.72
CA MET A 89 7.11 11.00 6.37
C MET A 89 8.47 11.65 6.69
N ASN A 90 9.02 12.42 5.75
CA ASN A 90 10.31 13.08 5.95
C ASN A 90 10.24 14.29 6.89
N ASN A 91 9.08 14.92 7.05
CA ASN A 91 8.91 16.04 7.96
C ASN A 91 8.47 15.57 9.37
N GLN A 92 9.35 14.82 10.04
CA GLN A 92 9.13 14.25 11.38
C GLN A 92 8.68 15.29 12.43
N GLN A 93 9.13 16.54 12.31
CA GLN A 93 8.71 17.63 13.19
C GLN A 93 7.24 18.02 12.98
N HIS A 94 6.81 18.09 11.73
CA HIS A 94 5.41 18.36 11.40
C HIS A 94 4.50 17.20 11.79
N MET A 95 4.97 15.95 11.60
CA MET A 95 4.27 14.76 12.06
C MET A 95 4.10 14.80 13.58
N ASN A 96 5.15 15.06 14.37
CA ASN A 96 5.05 15.18 15.83
C ASN A 96 4.09 16.30 16.27
N MET A 97 4.06 17.43 15.56
CA MET A 97 3.19 18.57 15.89
C MET A 97 1.72 18.32 15.57
N MET A 98 1.42 17.48 14.57
CA MET A 98 0.06 17.11 14.19
C MET A 98 -0.41 15.85 14.96
N MET A 99 0.47 14.88 15.18
CA MET A 99 0.19 13.68 15.97
C MET A 99 0.06 13.98 17.45
N GLN A 100 0.81 14.92 18.04
CA GLN A 100 0.70 15.19 19.48
C GLN A 100 -0.71 15.57 19.93
N PRO A 101 -1.38 16.60 19.37
CA PRO A 101 -2.73 16.95 19.79
C PRO A 101 -3.74 15.88 19.37
N MET A 102 -3.53 15.21 18.24
CA MET A 102 -4.44 14.16 17.75
C MET A 102 -4.36 12.88 18.59
N MET A 103 -3.16 12.45 18.97
CA MET A 103 -2.92 11.30 19.84
C MET A 103 -3.34 11.60 21.27
N ASN A 104 -3.12 12.83 21.75
CA ASN A 104 -3.61 13.28 23.04
C ASN A 104 -5.15 13.35 23.07
N THR A 105 -5.80 13.79 21.98
CA THR A 105 -7.27 13.75 21.86
C THR A 105 -7.78 12.32 21.77
N MET A 106 -7.13 11.46 20.98
CA MET A 106 -7.53 10.06 20.80
C MET A 106 -7.32 9.20 22.04
N MET A 107 -6.31 9.52 22.85
CA MET A 107 -6.01 8.80 24.10
C MET A 107 -6.83 9.31 25.29
N ASN A 108 -7.25 10.59 25.28
CA ASN A 108 -8.06 11.19 26.35
C ASN A 108 -9.56 11.29 26.03
N ASP A 109 -10.00 10.95 24.82
CA ASP A 109 -11.43 10.88 24.46
C ASP A 109 -11.88 9.42 24.37
N PRO A 110 -12.52 8.89 25.44
CA PRO A 110 -12.95 7.49 25.50
C PRO A 110 -13.96 7.13 24.41
N GLN A 111 -14.76 8.10 23.94
CA GLN A 111 -15.74 7.84 22.88
C GLN A 111 -15.08 7.65 21.53
N TYR A 112 -13.98 8.36 21.28
CA TYR A 112 -13.22 8.22 20.04
C TYR A 112 -12.42 6.91 20.04
N GLN A 113 -11.81 6.56 21.17
CA GLN A 113 -11.18 5.27 21.41
C GLN A 113 -12.14 4.12 21.13
N GLN A 114 -13.36 4.22 21.63
CA GLN A 114 -14.37 3.17 21.50
C GLN A 114 -14.92 3.08 20.07
N ARG A 115 -15.12 4.22 19.39
CA ARG A 115 -15.53 4.24 17.98
C ARG A 115 -14.43 3.74 17.04
N MET A 116 -13.16 3.94 17.40
CA MET A 116 -12.02 3.40 16.65
C MET A 116 -11.84 1.91 16.90
N LEU A 117 -12.07 1.45 18.13
CA LEU A 117 -12.14 0.03 18.46
C LEU A 117 -13.30 -0.64 17.73
N ASP A 118 -14.49 -0.01 17.70
CA ASP A 118 -15.66 -0.45 16.93
C ASP A 118 -15.36 -0.45 15.44
N MET A 119 -14.70 0.56 14.89
CA MET A 119 -14.35 0.60 13.46
C MET A 119 -13.26 -0.43 13.10
N MET A 120 -12.37 -0.80 14.03
CA MET A 120 -11.46 -1.95 13.89
C MET A 120 -12.18 -3.29 14.06
N MET A 121 -13.19 -3.36 14.94
CA MET A 121 -14.07 -4.52 15.11
C MET A 121 -15.10 -4.67 14.00
N ASP A 122 -15.44 -3.61 13.27
CA ASP A 122 -16.37 -3.63 12.14
C ASP A 122 -15.59 -3.75 10.81
N SER A 123 -14.32 -3.35 10.80
CA SER A 123 -13.33 -3.71 9.76
C SER A 123 -12.81 -5.16 9.91
N HIS A 124 -13.70 -6.08 10.32
CA HIS A 124 -13.51 -7.53 10.20
C HIS A 124 -13.48 -8.02 8.73
N MET A 125 -13.42 -7.10 7.74
CA MET A 125 -13.23 -7.43 6.32
C MET A 125 -11.96 -6.85 5.68
N MET A 126 -11.14 -6.05 6.39
CA MET A 126 -9.92 -5.46 5.80
C MET A 126 -8.62 -5.81 6.54
N GLY A 127 -8.65 -6.82 7.42
CA GLY A 127 -7.48 -7.29 8.18
C GLY A 127 -6.86 -8.62 7.73
N SER A 128 -7.43 -9.32 6.74
CA SER A 128 -6.94 -10.65 6.32
C SER A 128 -6.57 -10.78 4.83
N GLY A 129 -6.79 -9.75 4.00
CA GLY A 129 -6.62 -9.88 2.53
C GLY A 129 -5.49 -9.06 1.89
N MET A 130 -5.23 -7.82 2.33
CA MET A 130 -4.39 -6.88 1.56
C MET A 130 -2.96 -6.66 2.10
N MET A 131 -2.61 -7.17 3.29
CA MET A 131 -1.22 -7.10 3.78
C MET A 131 -0.36 -8.29 3.32
N GLY A 132 -0.98 -9.43 2.96
CA GLY A 132 -0.27 -10.57 2.35
C GLY A 132 0.22 -10.31 0.92
N ASN A 133 -0.41 -9.37 0.21
CA ASN A 133 -0.10 -9.08 -1.20
C ASN A 133 0.99 -8.01 -1.41
N MET A 134 1.50 -7.37 -0.34
CA MET A 134 2.54 -6.32 -0.44
C MET A 134 3.88 -6.71 0.20
N MET A 135 3.94 -7.83 0.92
CA MET A 135 5.19 -8.54 1.22
C MET A 135 5.25 -9.83 0.40
N GLY A 136 5.87 -9.74 -0.77
CA GLY A 136 6.77 -10.79 -1.24
C GLY A 136 6.24 -12.20 -1.49
N THR A 137 4.95 -12.45 -1.69
CA THR A 137 4.50 -13.69 -2.33
C THR A 137 3.87 -13.37 -3.68
N SER A 138 4.73 -13.42 -4.71
CA SER A 138 4.27 -13.70 -6.07
C SER A 138 3.23 -14.80 -6.02
N ILE A 139 2.15 -14.68 -6.77
CA ILE A 139 1.20 -15.79 -6.98
C ILE A 139 2.03 -16.97 -7.47
N THR A 140 2.35 -17.89 -6.55
CA THR A 140 3.06 -19.12 -6.85
C THR A 140 2.17 -19.86 -7.84
N GLU A 141 2.65 -20.05 -9.07
CA GLU A 141 1.90 -20.79 -10.08
C GLU A 141 1.56 -22.19 -9.55
N GLN A 142 0.45 -22.79 -9.97
CA GLN A 142 0.01 -24.08 -9.42
C GLN A 142 1.09 -25.17 -9.53
N SER A 143 1.88 -25.17 -10.63
CA SER A 143 3.04 -26.04 -10.82
C SER A 143 4.13 -25.79 -9.78
N GLN A 144 4.42 -24.52 -9.47
CA GLN A 144 5.41 -24.14 -8.46
C GLN A 144 4.98 -24.56 -7.05
N VAL A 145 3.68 -24.56 -6.74
CA VAL A 145 3.17 -25.05 -5.44
C VAL A 145 3.47 -26.53 -5.26
N LEU A 146 3.20 -27.35 -6.27
CA LEU A 146 3.46 -28.80 -6.22
C LEU A 146 4.96 -29.10 -6.10
N ASP A 147 5.80 -28.38 -6.83
CA ASP A 147 7.26 -28.54 -6.78
C ASP A 147 7.83 -28.18 -5.40
N ILE A 148 7.36 -27.09 -4.80
CA ILE A 148 7.77 -26.68 -3.44
C ILE A 148 7.32 -27.73 -2.42
N ILE A 149 6.07 -28.23 -2.48
CA ILE A 149 5.61 -29.27 -1.55
C ILE A 149 6.44 -30.55 -1.69
N ASN A 150 6.75 -30.97 -2.91
CA ASN A 150 7.61 -32.13 -3.15
C ASN A 150 9.04 -31.90 -2.60
N ASN A 151 9.55 -30.68 -2.65
CA ASN A 151 10.84 -30.35 -2.05
C ASN A 151 10.81 -30.43 -0.52
N ILE A 152 9.73 -29.94 0.11
CA ILE A 152 9.52 -30.06 1.56
C ILE A 152 9.53 -31.54 1.96
N GLU A 153 8.84 -32.42 1.24
CA GLU A 153 8.81 -33.85 1.54
C GLU A 153 10.21 -34.49 1.52
N LYS A 154 11.09 -34.07 0.61
CA LYS A 154 12.49 -34.52 0.55
C LYS A 154 13.31 -34.00 1.72
N ILE A 155 13.18 -32.71 2.06
CA ILE A 155 13.86 -32.13 3.22
C ILE A 155 13.43 -32.87 4.49
N LEU A 156 12.15 -33.24 4.62
CA LEU A 156 11.66 -34.03 5.76
C LEU A 156 12.27 -35.44 5.84
N ASP A 157 12.56 -36.08 4.70
CA ASP A 157 13.35 -37.33 4.70
C ASP A 157 14.76 -37.08 5.24
N ASP A 158 15.41 -36.00 4.80
CA ASP A 158 16.74 -35.63 5.28
C ASP A 158 16.72 -35.29 6.78
N VAL A 159 15.66 -34.65 7.30
CA VAL A 159 15.48 -34.43 8.75
C VAL A 159 15.50 -35.76 9.50
N SER A 160 14.71 -36.75 9.05
CA SER A 160 14.65 -38.09 9.68
C SER A 160 16.03 -38.77 9.67
N ILE A 161 16.71 -38.76 8.51
CA ILE A 161 18.04 -39.37 8.35
C ILE A 161 19.06 -38.73 9.30
N ASN A 162 19.17 -37.40 9.28
CA ASN A 162 20.13 -36.67 10.11
C ASN A 162 19.83 -36.83 11.60
N TYR A 163 18.56 -36.80 11.99
CA TYR A 163 18.16 -36.99 13.38
C TYR A 163 18.53 -38.39 13.90
N ARG A 164 18.29 -39.43 13.09
CA ARG A 164 18.66 -40.83 13.41
C ARG A 164 20.17 -41.04 13.50
N ASN A 165 20.95 -40.28 12.76
CA ASN A 165 22.41 -40.29 12.82
C ASN A 165 22.98 -39.53 14.04
N GLY A 166 22.12 -38.92 14.86
CA GLY A 166 22.53 -38.11 16.02
C GLY A 166 22.88 -36.67 15.67
N GLU A 167 22.74 -36.26 14.41
CA GLU A 167 23.01 -34.91 13.91
C GLU A 167 21.83 -33.97 14.16
N LYS A 168 21.51 -33.74 15.45
CA LYS A 168 20.32 -33.00 15.88
C LYS A 168 20.30 -31.54 15.39
N ASP A 169 21.45 -30.86 15.38
CA ASP A 169 21.55 -29.48 14.91
C ASP A 169 21.29 -29.39 13.39
N THR A 170 21.83 -30.33 12.62
CA THR A 170 21.57 -30.46 11.19
C THR A 170 20.09 -30.71 10.94
N ALA A 171 19.48 -31.67 11.65
CA ALA A 171 18.06 -31.98 11.55
C ALA A 171 17.18 -30.77 11.90
N PHE A 172 17.54 -29.99 12.92
CA PHE A 172 16.82 -28.77 13.30
C PHE A 172 16.93 -27.68 12.23
N SER A 173 18.11 -27.51 11.64
CA SER A 173 18.34 -26.56 10.53
C SER A 173 17.51 -26.94 9.30
N LEU A 174 17.52 -28.23 8.92
CA LEU A 174 16.70 -28.75 7.82
C LEU A 174 15.20 -28.56 8.08
N ALA A 175 14.71 -28.86 9.29
CA ALA A 175 13.31 -28.61 9.64
C ALA A 175 12.94 -27.12 9.60
N THR A 176 13.90 -26.24 9.92
CA THR A 176 13.72 -24.79 9.80
C THR A 176 13.67 -24.36 8.33
N ASN A 177 14.52 -24.92 7.47
CA ASN A 177 14.53 -24.69 6.03
C ASN A 177 13.23 -25.18 5.35
N ALA A 178 12.73 -26.35 5.74
CA ALA A 178 11.44 -26.87 5.26
C ALA A 178 10.28 -25.90 5.50
N TYR A 179 10.33 -25.12 6.58
CA TYR A 179 9.33 -24.10 6.89
C TYR A 179 9.63 -22.75 6.21
N LEU A 180 10.71 -22.07 6.61
CA LEU A 180 10.99 -20.68 6.22
C LEU A 180 11.36 -20.54 4.74
N GLU A 181 12.14 -21.49 4.21
CA GLU A 181 12.68 -21.39 2.85
C GLU A 181 11.80 -22.13 1.83
N ASN A 182 10.70 -22.74 2.26
CA ASN A 182 9.82 -23.51 1.39
C ASN A 182 8.34 -23.32 1.71
N TYR A 183 7.87 -23.79 2.88
CA TYR A 183 6.44 -23.79 3.17
C TYR A 183 5.80 -22.39 3.16
N GLU A 184 6.50 -21.37 3.64
CA GLU A 184 6.03 -19.97 3.65
C GLU A 184 5.63 -19.47 2.24
N TYR A 185 6.30 -19.95 1.18
CA TYR A 185 5.99 -19.57 -0.21
C TYR A 185 4.70 -20.20 -0.76
N VAL A 186 4.14 -21.19 -0.08
CA VAL A 186 2.89 -21.87 -0.49
C VAL A 186 1.73 -21.67 0.49
N GLU A 187 1.97 -21.11 1.68
CA GLU A 187 0.94 -20.85 2.70
C GLU A 187 -0.26 -20.10 2.14
N SER A 188 -0.04 -18.95 1.51
CA SER A 188 -1.11 -18.14 0.92
C SER A 188 -1.93 -18.91 -0.13
N ALA A 189 -1.27 -19.73 -0.96
CA ALA A 189 -1.94 -20.50 -2.00
C ALA A 189 -2.82 -21.62 -1.41
N ILE A 190 -2.33 -22.32 -0.38
CA ILE A 190 -3.09 -23.35 0.32
C ILE A 190 -4.24 -22.70 1.11
N ALA A 191 -3.99 -21.58 1.79
CA ALA A 191 -4.98 -20.89 2.61
C ALA A 191 -6.19 -20.39 1.83
N GLN A 192 -6.00 -20.00 0.55
CA GLN A 192 -7.09 -19.62 -0.34
C GLN A 192 -8.06 -20.78 -0.65
N LYS A 193 -7.59 -22.03 -0.54
CA LYS A 193 -8.36 -23.23 -0.88
C LYS A 193 -8.84 -23.98 0.37
N ASP A 194 -7.99 -24.08 1.38
CA ASP A 194 -8.26 -24.75 2.65
C ASP A 194 -7.38 -24.14 3.76
N ARG A 195 -7.90 -23.09 4.41
CA ARG A 195 -7.22 -22.40 5.51
C ARG A 195 -6.96 -23.30 6.73
N PRO A 196 -7.92 -24.10 7.24
CA PRO A 196 -7.66 -25.02 8.35
C PRO A 196 -6.53 -26.01 8.06
N LEU A 197 -6.45 -26.53 6.82
CA LEU A 197 -5.35 -27.41 6.43
C LEU A 197 -4.00 -26.68 6.43
N MET A 198 -3.96 -25.46 5.89
CA MET A 198 -2.74 -24.63 5.89
C MET A 198 -2.23 -24.39 7.33
N GLU A 199 -3.10 -23.92 8.24
CA GLU A 199 -2.73 -23.61 9.62
C GLU A 199 -2.26 -24.86 10.38
N LYS A 200 -2.88 -26.02 10.09
CA LYS A 200 -2.47 -27.30 10.66
C LYS A 200 -1.05 -27.68 10.22
N ILE A 201 -0.74 -27.56 8.94
CA ILE A 201 0.60 -27.88 8.42
C ILE A 201 1.63 -26.87 8.95
N GLU A 202 1.30 -25.57 9.01
CA GLU A 202 2.15 -24.53 9.60
C GLU A 202 2.53 -24.90 11.04
N LEU A 203 1.54 -25.21 11.89
CA LEU A 203 1.77 -25.58 13.28
C LEU A 203 2.69 -26.81 13.39
N MET A 204 2.47 -27.83 12.56
CA MET A 204 3.25 -29.05 12.61
C MET A 204 4.71 -28.84 12.18
N LEU A 205 4.96 -28.03 11.15
CA LEU A 205 6.31 -27.73 10.64
C LEU A 205 7.04 -26.71 11.51
N ARG A 206 6.40 -25.57 11.80
CA ARG A 206 7.01 -24.41 12.47
C ARG A 206 7.24 -24.65 13.96
N VAL A 207 6.31 -25.34 14.62
CA VAL A 207 6.27 -25.48 16.07
C VAL A 207 6.57 -26.91 16.49
N ASP A 208 5.72 -27.88 16.13
CA ASP A 208 5.78 -29.23 16.69
C ASP A 208 7.10 -29.92 16.37
N LEU A 209 7.41 -30.12 15.08
CA LEU A 209 8.59 -30.88 14.65
C LEU A 209 9.88 -30.27 15.21
N ARG A 210 10.02 -28.95 15.10
CA ARG A 210 11.19 -28.22 15.59
C ARG A 210 11.34 -28.33 17.11
N ASN A 211 10.25 -28.26 17.86
CA ASN A 211 10.28 -28.45 19.31
C ASN A 211 10.66 -29.89 19.68
N MET A 212 10.10 -30.90 19.01
CA MET A 212 10.44 -32.30 19.27
C MET A 212 11.93 -32.58 19.01
N ILE A 213 12.48 -32.05 17.91
CA ILE A 213 13.92 -32.16 17.60
C ILE A 213 14.76 -31.51 18.70
N LYS A 214 14.42 -30.27 19.09
CA LYS A 214 15.13 -29.49 20.12
C LYS A 214 15.07 -30.13 21.50
N ASN A 215 13.93 -30.74 21.84
CA ASN A 215 13.72 -31.43 23.11
C ASN A 215 14.42 -32.79 23.16
N GLY A 216 14.88 -33.30 22.02
CA GLY A 216 15.57 -34.58 21.95
C GLY A 216 14.63 -35.78 22.04
N ASP A 217 13.39 -35.64 21.56
CA ASP A 217 12.38 -36.69 21.56
C ASP A 217 12.87 -37.96 20.82
N ALA A 218 12.23 -39.10 21.10
CA ALA A 218 12.64 -40.36 20.51
C ALA A 218 12.49 -40.35 18.96
N SER A 219 13.43 -40.98 18.24
CA SER A 219 13.47 -40.91 16.76
C SER A 219 12.23 -41.48 16.08
N ASP A 220 11.59 -42.48 16.68
CA ASP A 220 10.30 -43.02 16.23
C ASP A 220 9.15 -42.00 16.33
N MET A 221 9.15 -41.16 17.37
CA MET A 221 8.20 -40.05 17.52
C MET A 221 8.45 -38.95 16.49
N ILE A 222 9.72 -38.64 16.19
CA ILE A 222 10.09 -37.70 15.14
C ILE A 222 9.60 -38.19 13.77
N ASP A 223 9.83 -39.47 13.45
CA ASP A 223 9.39 -40.05 12.20
C ASP A 223 7.86 -40.07 12.08
N ALA A 224 7.15 -40.45 13.14
CA ALA A 224 5.70 -40.40 13.16
C ALA A 224 5.14 -38.98 12.94
N LYS A 225 5.82 -37.95 13.47
CA LYS A 225 5.47 -36.55 13.21
C LYS A 225 5.74 -36.18 11.74
N ILE A 226 6.88 -36.58 11.18
CA ILE A 226 7.22 -36.35 9.76
C ILE A 226 6.20 -37.01 8.84
N ASP A 227 5.83 -38.27 9.09
CA ASP A 227 4.80 -38.99 8.33
C ASP A 227 3.46 -38.26 8.39
N SER A 228 3.10 -37.76 9.58
CA SER A 228 1.90 -36.95 9.77
C SER A 228 1.93 -35.67 8.94
N ILE A 229 3.07 -34.97 8.89
CA ILE A 229 3.24 -33.77 8.05
C ILE A 229 3.08 -34.13 6.57
N LYS A 230 3.73 -35.19 6.11
CA LYS A 230 3.66 -35.66 4.72
C LYS A 230 2.24 -36.04 4.30
N MET A 231 1.46 -36.63 5.20
CA MET A 231 0.03 -36.91 4.95
C MET A 231 -0.78 -35.62 4.75
N GLU A 232 -0.56 -34.58 5.56
CA GLU A 232 -1.26 -33.30 5.39
C GLU A 232 -0.78 -32.56 4.13
N LEU A 233 0.52 -32.60 3.80
CA LEU A 233 1.06 -32.08 2.54
C LEU A 233 0.47 -32.81 1.32
N THR A 234 0.20 -34.11 1.41
CA THR A 234 -0.49 -34.86 0.36
C THR A 234 -1.92 -34.35 0.14
N LYS A 235 -2.64 -34.00 1.21
CA LYS A 235 -3.95 -33.35 1.09
C LYS A 235 -3.82 -31.97 0.44
N ALA A 236 -2.82 -31.18 0.83
CA ALA A 236 -2.57 -29.87 0.24
C ALA A 236 -2.29 -29.97 -1.27
N LYS A 237 -1.49 -30.97 -1.70
CA LYS A 237 -1.27 -31.25 -3.13
C LYS A 237 -2.56 -31.51 -3.89
N SER A 238 -3.53 -32.22 -3.30
CA SER A 238 -4.81 -32.53 -3.97
C SER A 238 -5.69 -31.30 -4.27
N LEU A 239 -5.33 -30.12 -3.74
CA LEU A 239 -6.02 -28.87 -4.01
C LEU A 239 -5.55 -28.21 -5.34
N PHE A 240 -4.49 -28.71 -5.97
CA PHE A 240 -3.85 -28.18 -7.18
C PHE A 240 -3.76 -29.26 -8.26
#